data_AF-A0A0C2CFB6-F1
#
_entry.id   AF-A0A0C2CFB6-F1
#
_cell.length_a   1.000
_cell.length_b   1.000
_cell.length_c   1.000
_cell.angle_alpha   90.00
_cell.angle_beta   90.00
_cell.angle_gamma   90.00
#
_symmetry.space_group_name_H-M   'P 1'
#
loop_
_entity.id
_entity.type
_entity.pdbx_description
1 polymer ?
#
loop_
_entity_poly.entity_id
_entity_poly.type
_entity_poly.pdbx_seq_one_letter_code
_entity_poly.pdbx_strand_id
1 'polypeptide(L)'
;MSSTKTFKKQSPRNKSLQLSQHTQIFSKMRRLLTASLSTLQGNPPFSTSFILRALSYVHSKDAMAEDRSGPISTFAQRAKSALSLFQHSFSLFTRPEAKNGTLQRQLRMYTAFSIQVLRHLQLLSDSCVGKNLAGLAASLAEVNIGEPGNLIFIHLLQRGAFHLMIRQTQDKAKAKLKMITILANLFTRERLPHWFQIDDKNSYPSEARNLIFLTGLPSEMEGLLKEYNDVAVNLYQKFMAASSSDHNLIAPEFAVGRQETKNLFVNDELVSPVFEGYSHDSSFMPVIDFDQRDHRGRKIWYNAFAVAFYVHESRQKLLTVNRIRVSLMWYLLHDFIVSTFFSLGL
;
A
#
# COMPACT_ATOMS: atom_id res chain seq x y z
N MET A 1 52.17 41.69 -32.29
CA MET A 1 51.32 40.83 -31.43
C MET A 1 50.24 40.21 -32.30
N SER A 2 50.37 38.92 -32.62
CA SER A 2 49.30 38.14 -33.28
C SER A 2 49.19 36.83 -32.54
N SER A 3 48.06 36.63 -31.85
CA SER A 3 47.75 35.46 -31.05
C SER A 3 47.01 34.44 -31.91
N THR A 4 47.70 33.36 -32.28
CA THR A 4 47.14 32.19 -32.95
C THR A 4 46.46 31.28 -31.94
N LYS A 5 45.12 31.19 -32.02
CA LYS A 5 44.30 30.24 -31.26
C LYS A 5 44.64 28.80 -31.66
N THR A 6 45.15 28.01 -30.72
CA THR A 6 45.35 26.56 -30.86
C THR A 6 44.09 25.80 -30.45
N PHE A 7 43.48 25.09 -31.41
CA PHE A 7 42.39 24.15 -31.17
C PHE A 7 42.90 22.92 -30.39
N LYS A 8 42.45 22.74 -29.14
CA LYS A 8 42.68 21.52 -28.36
C LYS A 8 41.87 20.36 -28.97
N LYS A 9 42.58 19.39 -29.57
CA LYS A 9 42.04 18.10 -30.05
C LYS A 9 41.51 17.30 -28.84
N GLN A 10 40.20 17.03 -28.80
CA GLN A 10 39.58 16.15 -27.80
C GLN A 10 40.06 14.69 -27.96
N SER A 11 40.38 14.06 -26.82
CA SER A 11 40.87 12.67 -26.70
C SER A 11 39.87 11.63 -27.25
N PRO A 12 40.34 10.61 -28.00
CA PRO A 12 39.49 9.60 -28.65
C PRO A 12 38.72 8.67 -27.69
N ARG A 13 39.15 8.54 -26.42
CA ARG A 13 38.42 7.77 -25.38
C ARG A 13 37.11 8.42 -24.93
N ASN A 14 37.06 9.76 -24.89
CA ASN A 14 35.82 10.46 -24.51
C ASN A 14 34.78 10.43 -25.64
N LYS A 15 35.22 10.41 -26.90
CA LYS A 15 34.31 10.28 -28.06
C LYS A 15 33.65 8.91 -28.13
N SER A 16 34.34 7.83 -27.77
CA SER A 16 33.77 6.47 -27.78
C SER A 16 32.76 6.23 -26.64
N LEU A 17 33.00 6.78 -25.45
CA LEU A 17 32.02 6.79 -24.35
C LEU A 17 30.79 7.64 -24.68
N GLN A 18 30.97 8.82 -25.29
CA GLN A 18 29.85 9.65 -25.75
C GLN A 18 29.07 9.02 -26.91
N LEU A 19 29.75 8.37 -27.87
CA LEU A 19 29.09 7.62 -28.93
C LEU A 19 28.27 6.46 -28.36
N SER A 20 28.82 5.67 -27.44
CA SER A 20 28.13 4.55 -26.79
C SER A 20 26.87 5.01 -26.03
N GLN A 21 26.97 6.12 -25.29
CA GLN A 21 25.81 6.72 -24.63
C GLN A 21 24.77 7.23 -25.64
N HIS A 22 25.19 7.88 -26.72
CA HIS A 22 24.28 8.30 -27.79
C HIS A 22 23.59 7.11 -28.47
N THR A 23 24.30 6.03 -28.76
CA THR A 23 23.71 4.82 -29.35
C THR A 23 22.72 4.13 -28.40
N GLN A 24 22.98 4.14 -27.09
CA GLN A 24 22.03 3.67 -26.08
C GLN A 24 20.77 4.56 -25.97
N ILE A 25 20.92 5.88 -26.07
CA ILE A 25 19.78 6.81 -26.08
C ILE A 25 18.94 6.62 -27.33
N PHE A 26 19.58 6.53 -28.51
CA PHE A 26 18.88 6.30 -29.78
C PHE A 26 18.17 4.95 -29.82
N SER A 27 18.74 3.88 -29.27
CA SER A 27 18.07 2.58 -29.17
C SER A 27 16.90 2.59 -28.18
N LYS A 28 16.98 3.30 -27.05
CA LYS A 28 15.85 3.52 -26.15
C LYS A 28 14.75 4.36 -26.79
N MET A 29 15.10 5.44 -27.49
CA MET A 29 14.14 6.26 -28.23
C MET A 29 13.46 5.47 -29.34
N ARG A 30 14.23 4.72 -30.13
CA ARG A 30 13.68 3.80 -31.14
C ARG A 30 12.75 2.80 -30.48
N ARG A 31 13.16 2.14 -29.39
CA ARG A 31 12.30 1.19 -28.66
C ARG A 31 11.03 1.84 -28.11
N LEU A 32 11.08 3.11 -27.68
CA LEU A 32 9.90 3.83 -27.20
C LEU A 32 8.93 4.17 -28.35
N LEU A 33 9.48 4.59 -29.50
CA LEU A 33 8.72 4.95 -30.70
C LEU A 33 8.17 3.73 -31.44
N THR A 34 8.89 2.60 -31.40
CA THR A 34 8.52 1.34 -32.06
C THR A 34 8.03 0.29 -31.07
N ALA A 35 7.82 0.65 -29.80
CA ALA A 35 7.27 -0.29 -28.82
C ALA A 35 5.88 -0.70 -29.30
N SER A 36 5.62 -2.00 -29.33
CA SER A 36 4.26 -2.50 -29.38
C SER A 36 3.48 -1.95 -28.18
N LEU A 37 2.22 -1.60 -28.39
CA LEU A 37 1.29 -1.25 -27.32
C LEU A 37 1.42 -2.25 -26.16
N SER A 38 1.42 -1.73 -24.93
CA SER A 38 1.44 -2.56 -23.72
C SER A 38 0.31 -3.59 -23.77
N THR A 39 0.62 -4.85 -23.53
CA THR A 39 -0.42 -5.88 -23.43
C THR A 39 -1.27 -5.60 -22.20
N LEU A 40 -2.60 -5.63 -22.37
CA LEU A 40 -3.53 -5.40 -21.28
C LEU A 40 -3.44 -6.59 -20.31
N GLN A 41 -2.92 -6.34 -19.11
CA GLN A 41 -2.85 -7.34 -18.04
C GLN A 41 -3.86 -6.97 -16.95
N GLY A 42 -4.59 -7.97 -16.47
CA GLY A 42 -5.51 -7.80 -15.35
C GLY A 42 -4.78 -7.75 -14.02
N ASN A 43 -5.08 -6.75 -13.20
CA ASN A 43 -4.67 -6.73 -11.80
C ASN A 43 -5.70 -7.48 -10.94
N PRO A 44 -5.27 -8.43 -10.11
CA PRO A 44 -6.16 -9.12 -9.18
C PRO A 44 -6.68 -8.13 -8.12
N PRO A 45 -7.98 -7.85 -8.02
CA PRO A 45 -8.52 -6.85 -7.08
C PRO A 45 -8.67 -7.40 -5.65
N PHE A 46 -7.81 -8.34 -5.25
CA PHE A 46 -7.98 -9.10 -4.02
C PHE A 46 -7.18 -8.44 -2.90
N SER A 47 -7.68 -7.33 -2.37
CA SER A 47 -7.18 -6.84 -1.08
C SER A 47 -7.83 -7.66 0.06
N THR A 48 -7.26 -7.63 1.26
CA THR A 48 -7.83 -8.34 2.41
C THR A 48 -9.19 -7.75 2.77
N SER A 49 -9.37 -6.43 2.62
CA SER A 49 -10.66 -5.77 2.83
C SER A 49 -11.66 -6.05 1.71
N PHE A 50 -11.20 -6.26 0.47
CA PHE A 50 -12.07 -6.71 -0.61
C PHE A 50 -12.67 -8.09 -0.29
N ILE A 51 -11.87 -9.01 0.23
CA ILE A 51 -12.35 -10.33 0.67
C ILE A 51 -13.36 -10.19 1.81
N LEU A 52 -13.11 -9.31 2.78
CA LEU A 52 -14.08 -9.01 3.84
C LEU A 52 -15.41 -8.49 3.29
N ARG A 53 -15.38 -7.59 2.30
CA ARG A 53 -16.57 -7.06 1.64
C ARG A 53 -17.30 -8.13 0.83
N ALA A 54 -16.58 -8.97 0.09
CA ALA A 54 -17.16 -10.09 -0.63
C ALA A 54 -17.87 -11.07 0.32
N LEU A 55 -17.25 -11.39 1.46
CA LEU A 55 -17.86 -12.25 2.49
C LEU A 55 -19.08 -11.59 3.14
N SER A 56 -19.00 -10.28 3.40
CA SER A 56 -20.15 -9.49 3.90
C SER A 56 -21.31 -9.46 2.90
N TYR A 57 -21.02 -9.34 1.60
CA TYR A 57 -22.02 -9.42 0.54
C TYR A 57 -22.69 -10.79 0.51
N VAL A 58 -21.92 -11.87 0.57
CA VAL A 58 -22.46 -13.24 0.57
C VAL A 58 -23.43 -13.45 1.74
N HIS A 59 -23.06 -12.98 2.93
CA HIS A 59 -23.87 -13.10 4.15
C HIS A 59 -24.88 -11.97 4.38
N SER A 60 -25.09 -11.09 3.39
CA SER A 60 -26.13 -10.05 3.49
C SER A 60 -27.52 -10.68 3.62
N LYS A 61 -28.47 -9.95 4.21
CA LYS A 61 -29.86 -10.40 4.30
C LYS A 61 -30.44 -10.55 2.91
N ASP A 62 -31.28 -11.57 2.71
CA ASP A 62 -31.93 -11.78 1.42
C ASP A 62 -32.80 -10.57 1.08
N ALA A 63 -32.50 -9.94 -0.05
CA ALA A 63 -33.30 -8.84 -0.57
C ALA A 63 -34.61 -9.43 -1.13
N MET A 64 -35.75 -8.95 -0.64
CA MET A 64 -37.06 -9.34 -1.16
C MET A 64 -37.45 -8.41 -2.30
N ALA A 65 -38.10 -8.94 -3.34
CA ALA A 65 -38.70 -8.11 -4.38
C ALA A 65 -39.75 -7.16 -3.77
N GLU A 66 -39.86 -5.94 -4.28
CA GLU A 66 -40.89 -4.96 -3.85
C GLU A 66 -42.30 -5.57 -3.95
N ASP A 67 -42.50 -6.44 -4.94
CA ASP A 67 -43.75 -7.16 -5.20
C ASP A 67 -43.95 -8.43 -4.34
N ARG A 68 -43.03 -8.74 -3.41
CA ARG A 68 -43.04 -9.98 -2.57
C ARG A 68 -43.10 -11.30 -3.36
N SER A 69 -42.80 -11.27 -4.66
CA SER A 69 -42.80 -12.41 -5.60
C SER A 69 -41.73 -13.48 -5.29
N GLY A 70 -40.69 -13.10 -4.52
CA GLY A 70 -39.63 -14.01 -4.08
C GLY A 70 -38.35 -13.26 -3.68
N PRO A 71 -37.32 -13.96 -3.19
CA PRO A 71 -36.02 -13.35 -2.90
C PRO A 71 -35.30 -12.96 -4.21
N ILE A 72 -34.92 -11.69 -4.35
CA ILE A 72 -34.13 -11.15 -5.48
C ILE A 72 -32.74 -11.80 -5.51
N SER A 73 -32.14 -11.98 -4.33
CA SER A 73 -30.88 -12.70 -4.19
C SER A 73 -30.92 -13.58 -2.97
N THR A 74 -30.57 -14.85 -3.16
CA THR A 74 -30.36 -15.81 -2.08
C THR A 74 -28.88 -15.95 -1.74
N PHE A 75 -28.58 -16.43 -0.54
CA PHE A 75 -27.20 -16.77 -0.14
C PHE A 75 -26.46 -17.61 -1.19
N ALA A 76 -27.11 -18.66 -1.73
CA ALA A 76 -26.50 -19.57 -2.69
C ALA A 76 -26.11 -18.86 -4.01
N GLN A 77 -26.96 -17.96 -4.49
CA GLN A 77 -26.67 -17.16 -5.69
C GLN A 77 -25.52 -16.18 -5.43
N ARG A 78 -25.51 -15.47 -4.30
CA ARG A 78 -24.43 -14.56 -3.94
C ARG A 78 -23.09 -15.28 -3.77
N ALA A 79 -23.09 -16.45 -3.12
CA ALA A 79 -21.92 -17.30 -2.98
C ALA A 79 -21.38 -17.76 -4.33
N LYS A 80 -22.25 -18.19 -5.25
CA LYS A 80 -21.85 -18.58 -6.61
C LYS A 80 -21.24 -17.40 -7.38
N SER A 81 -21.80 -16.21 -7.28
CA SER A 81 -21.28 -15.00 -7.91
C SER A 81 -19.89 -14.62 -7.37
N ALA A 82 -19.72 -14.62 -6.04
CA ALA A 82 -18.42 -14.33 -5.42
C ALA A 82 -17.36 -15.37 -5.82
N LEU A 83 -17.72 -16.65 -5.82
CA LEU A 83 -16.83 -17.73 -6.22
C LEU A 83 -16.44 -17.62 -7.71
N SER A 84 -17.38 -17.28 -8.58
CA SER A 84 -17.10 -17.01 -10.01
C SER A 84 -16.10 -15.86 -10.18
N LEU A 85 -16.21 -14.80 -9.37
CA LEU A 85 -15.29 -13.66 -9.40
C LEU A 85 -13.86 -14.06 -9.01
N PHE A 86 -13.71 -14.90 -7.99
CA PHE A 86 -12.40 -15.40 -7.55
C PHE A 86 -11.79 -16.42 -8.51
N GLN A 87 -12.61 -17.26 -9.15
CA GLN A 87 -12.14 -18.34 -10.03
C GLN A 87 -11.89 -17.90 -11.47
N HIS A 88 -12.61 -16.88 -11.94
CA HIS A 88 -12.58 -16.42 -13.33
C HIS A 88 -12.20 -14.93 -13.43
N SER A 89 -11.25 -14.48 -12.59
CA SER A 89 -10.70 -13.13 -12.69
C SER A 89 -9.96 -12.93 -14.01
N PHE A 90 -10.09 -11.73 -14.59
CA PHE A 90 -9.38 -11.33 -15.82
C PHE A 90 -7.85 -11.50 -15.72
N SER A 91 -7.30 -11.36 -14.51
CA SER A 91 -5.88 -11.60 -14.22
C SER A 91 -5.43 -13.03 -14.55
N LEU A 92 -6.30 -14.04 -14.37
CA LEU A 92 -6.01 -15.43 -14.67
C LEU A 92 -5.97 -15.75 -16.16
N PHE A 93 -6.51 -14.89 -17.03
CA PHE A 93 -6.54 -15.12 -18.47
C PHE A 93 -5.50 -14.30 -19.24
N THR A 94 -5.02 -13.20 -18.66
CA THR A 94 -4.14 -12.25 -19.34
C THR A 94 -2.68 -12.34 -18.91
N ARG A 95 -2.43 -12.84 -17.70
CA ARG A 95 -1.09 -12.85 -17.12
C ARG A 95 -0.30 -14.11 -17.51
N PRO A 96 1.01 -13.98 -17.83
CA PRO A 96 1.84 -15.13 -18.16
C PRO A 96 1.95 -16.11 -17.00
N GLU A 97 1.94 -15.63 -15.75
CA GLU A 97 2.00 -16.43 -14.52
C GLU A 97 0.78 -17.35 -14.34
N ALA A 98 -0.32 -17.08 -15.04
CA ALA A 98 -1.52 -17.90 -15.00
C ALA A 98 -1.43 -19.18 -15.84
N LYS A 99 -0.54 -19.22 -16.85
CA LYS A 99 -0.44 -20.35 -17.79
C LYS A 99 -0.12 -21.67 -17.11
N ASN A 100 0.71 -21.63 -16.07
CA ASN A 100 1.14 -22.81 -15.31
C ASN A 100 0.26 -23.10 -14.08
N GLY A 101 -0.83 -22.34 -13.89
CA GLY A 101 -1.70 -22.46 -12.72
C GLY A 101 -1.10 -21.91 -11.41
N THR A 102 0.16 -21.46 -11.42
CA THR A 102 0.85 -20.87 -10.26
C THR A 102 0.08 -19.69 -9.69
N LEU A 103 -0.34 -18.74 -10.54
CA LEU A 103 -1.15 -17.60 -10.09
C LEU A 103 -2.48 -18.04 -9.44
N GLN A 104 -3.14 -19.08 -9.97
CA GLN A 104 -4.38 -19.59 -9.39
C GLN A 104 -4.14 -20.17 -7.98
N ARG A 105 -3.04 -20.91 -7.79
CA ARG A 105 -2.66 -21.44 -6.47
C ARG A 105 -2.29 -20.31 -5.52
N GLN A 106 -1.54 -19.31 -5.98
CA GLN A 106 -1.19 -18.12 -5.22
C GLN A 106 -2.44 -17.38 -4.73
N LEU A 107 -3.40 -17.09 -5.62
CA LEU A 107 -4.63 -16.39 -5.27
C LEU A 107 -5.53 -17.16 -4.29
N ARG A 108 -5.56 -18.50 -4.39
CA ARG A 108 -6.26 -19.35 -3.41
C ARG A 108 -5.60 -19.27 -2.04
N MET A 109 -4.28 -19.40 -1.98
CA MET A 109 -3.53 -19.30 -0.71
C MET A 109 -3.60 -17.89 -0.13
N TYR A 110 -3.61 -16.88 -0.99
CA TYR A 110 -3.81 -15.49 -0.60
C TYR A 110 -5.19 -15.28 0.03
N THR A 111 -6.24 -15.84 -0.58
CA THR A 111 -7.59 -15.77 -0.01
C THR A 111 -7.66 -16.44 1.36
N ALA A 112 -7.01 -17.60 1.52
CA ALA A 112 -6.90 -18.28 2.81
C ALA A 112 -6.14 -17.43 3.84
N PHE A 113 -5.03 -16.82 3.44
CA PHE A 113 -4.27 -15.86 4.25
C PHE A 113 -5.15 -14.70 4.73
N SER A 114 -5.85 -14.03 3.82
CA SER A 114 -6.71 -12.89 4.16
C SER A 114 -7.81 -13.29 5.14
N ILE A 115 -8.45 -14.46 4.97
CA ILE A 115 -9.42 -14.97 5.93
C ILE A 115 -8.78 -15.17 7.32
N GLN A 116 -7.55 -15.70 7.38
CA GLN A 116 -6.87 -15.90 8.67
C GLN A 116 -6.45 -14.59 9.34
N VAL A 117 -5.99 -13.59 8.58
CA VAL A 117 -5.71 -12.25 9.13
C VAL A 117 -6.98 -11.62 9.68
N LEU A 118 -8.09 -11.70 8.94
CA LEU A 118 -9.39 -11.19 9.38
C LEU A 118 -9.90 -11.90 10.64
N ARG A 119 -9.68 -13.22 10.76
CA ARG A 119 -9.97 -13.99 11.99
C ARG A 119 -9.07 -13.61 13.14
N HIS A 120 -7.78 -13.39 12.90
CA HIS A 120 -6.84 -12.90 13.91
C HIS A 120 -7.29 -11.56 14.48
N LEU A 121 -7.75 -10.65 13.61
CA LEU A 121 -8.36 -9.37 13.98
C LEU A 121 -9.79 -9.49 14.53
N GLN A 122 -10.33 -10.69 14.76
CA GLN A 122 -11.69 -10.91 15.27
C GLN A 122 -12.79 -10.23 14.43
N LEU A 123 -12.53 -10.04 13.13
CA LEU A 123 -13.47 -9.46 12.16
C LEU A 123 -14.35 -10.53 11.50
N LEU A 124 -13.89 -11.78 11.49
CA LEU A 124 -14.66 -12.93 11.02
C LEU A 124 -14.87 -13.92 12.15
N SER A 125 -16.05 -14.54 12.14
CA SER A 125 -16.36 -15.73 12.94
C SER A 125 -15.85 -17.02 12.29
N ASP A 126 -15.98 -18.14 12.99
CA ASP A 126 -15.62 -19.48 12.48
C ASP A 126 -16.39 -19.84 11.20
N SER A 127 -17.63 -19.36 11.07
CA SER A 127 -18.46 -19.51 9.86
C SER A 127 -18.20 -18.46 8.78
N CYS A 128 -17.14 -17.66 8.89
CA CYS A 128 -16.79 -16.58 7.95
C CYS A 128 -17.85 -15.48 7.84
N VAL A 129 -18.69 -15.32 8.86
CA VAL A 129 -19.62 -14.18 9.00
C VAL A 129 -18.88 -13.02 9.68
N GLY A 130 -19.07 -11.80 9.16
CA GLY A 130 -18.54 -10.58 9.77
C GLY A 130 -19.00 -10.39 11.22
N LYS A 131 -18.07 -10.09 12.13
CA LYS A 131 -18.31 -9.88 13.56
C LYS A 131 -17.63 -8.59 14.04
N ASN A 132 -18.08 -8.05 15.17
CA ASN A 132 -17.47 -6.91 15.85
C ASN A 132 -17.35 -5.68 14.92
N LEU A 133 -16.12 -5.23 14.66
CA LEU A 133 -15.80 -4.05 13.87
C LEU A 133 -15.70 -4.34 12.36
N ALA A 134 -16.21 -5.49 11.88
CA ALA A 134 -16.16 -5.86 10.45
C ALA A 134 -16.82 -4.83 9.53
N GLY A 135 -17.96 -4.27 9.94
CA GLY A 135 -18.63 -3.21 9.18
C GLY A 135 -17.76 -1.96 9.05
N LEU A 136 -17.10 -1.54 10.15
CA LEU A 136 -16.18 -0.41 10.16
C LEU A 136 -14.92 -0.68 9.31
N ALA A 137 -14.37 -1.89 9.39
CA ALA A 137 -13.23 -2.31 8.58
C ALA A 137 -13.52 -2.20 7.07
N ALA A 138 -14.72 -2.66 6.69
CA ALA A 138 -15.19 -2.65 5.31
C ALA A 138 -15.47 -1.24 4.81
N SER A 139 -16.11 -0.39 5.60
CA SER A 139 -16.40 1.00 5.21
C SER A 139 -15.13 1.85 5.10
N LEU A 140 -14.17 1.68 6.01
CA LEU A 140 -12.89 2.39 5.94
C LEU A 140 -12.05 1.97 4.72
N ALA A 141 -12.24 0.74 4.22
CA ALA A 141 -11.57 0.26 3.02
C ALA A 141 -12.13 0.83 1.71
N GLU A 142 -13.34 1.40 1.71
CA GLU A 142 -13.92 2.00 0.51
C GLU A 142 -13.28 3.34 0.16
N VAL A 143 -12.66 3.99 1.15
CA VAL A 143 -11.88 5.19 0.91
C VAL A 143 -10.58 4.80 0.20
N ASN A 144 -10.22 5.50 -0.87
CA ASN A 144 -9.22 5.14 -1.88
C ASN A 144 -7.80 4.77 -1.34
N ILE A 145 -7.51 5.05 -0.07
CA ILE A 145 -6.23 4.81 0.62
C ILE A 145 -6.46 4.01 1.93
N GLY A 146 -7.60 3.34 2.07
CA GLY A 146 -8.04 2.73 3.32
C GLY A 146 -7.21 1.54 3.77
N GLU A 147 -6.70 0.73 2.85
CA GLU A 147 -5.91 -0.46 3.16
C GLU A 147 -4.42 -0.19 2.92
N PRO A 148 -3.50 -0.56 3.83
CA PRO A 148 -3.67 -1.37 5.07
C PRO A 148 -4.08 -0.60 6.34
N GLY A 149 -4.26 0.72 6.27
CA GLY A 149 -4.52 1.57 7.45
C GLY A 149 -5.74 1.16 8.27
N ASN A 150 -6.81 0.69 7.63
CA ASN A 150 -8.07 0.27 8.23
C ASN A 150 -7.90 -0.95 9.16
N LEU A 151 -7.14 -1.96 8.75
CA LEU A 151 -6.90 -3.18 9.53
C LEU A 151 -6.03 -2.88 10.76
N ILE A 152 -5.00 -2.06 10.57
CA ILE A 152 -4.11 -1.61 11.65
C ILE A 152 -4.88 -0.72 12.63
N PHE A 153 -5.72 0.19 12.13
CA PHE A 153 -6.58 1.03 12.96
C PHE A 153 -7.46 0.19 13.89
N ILE A 154 -8.06 -0.89 13.37
CA ILE A 154 -8.86 -1.81 14.19
C ILE A 154 -8.00 -2.55 15.21
N HIS A 155 -6.81 -3.01 14.84
CA HIS A 155 -5.89 -3.63 15.78
C HIS A 155 -5.55 -2.68 16.95
N LEU A 156 -5.24 -1.41 16.64
CA LEU A 156 -4.97 -0.38 17.64
C LEU A 156 -6.18 -0.07 18.53
N LEU A 157 -7.39 -0.06 17.96
CA LEU A 157 -8.63 0.10 18.72
C LEU A 157 -8.87 -1.08 19.68
N GLN A 158 -8.71 -2.31 19.23
CA GLN A 158 -8.90 -3.52 20.03
C GLN A 158 -7.94 -3.61 21.21
N ARG A 159 -6.72 -3.11 21.03
CA ARG A 159 -5.69 -3.03 22.09
C ARG A 159 -5.86 -1.81 23.01
N GLY A 160 -6.85 -0.95 22.76
CA GLY A 160 -7.12 0.23 23.59
C GLY A 160 -6.06 1.34 23.49
N ALA A 161 -5.25 1.35 22.42
CA ALA A 161 -4.12 2.28 22.27
C ALA A 161 -4.58 3.75 22.30
N PHE A 162 -5.72 4.05 21.66
CA PHE A 162 -6.30 5.40 21.65
C PHE A 162 -6.78 5.84 23.03
N HIS A 163 -7.35 4.92 23.83
CA HIS A 163 -7.78 5.22 25.19
C HIS A 163 -6.59 5.54 26.10
N LEU A 164 -5.50 4.77 25.98
CA LEU A 164 -4.25 5.04 26.70
C LEU A 164 -3.65 6.41 26.33
N MET A 165 -3.59 6.72 25.03
CA MET A 165 -3.09 8.01 24.54
C MET A 165 -3.87 9.21 25.10
N ILE A 166 -5.21 9.11 25.11
CA ILE A 166 -6.09 10.16 25.64
C ILE A 166 -5.89 10.31 27.14
N ARG A 167 -5.79 9.19 27.88
CA ARG A 167 -5.59 9.21 29.34
C ARG A 167 -4.28 9.87 29.75
N GLN A 168 -3.21 9.68 28.99
CA GLN A 168 -1.90 10.28 29.29
C GLN A 168 -1.78 11.74 28.87
N THR A 169 -2.58 12.18 27.89
CA THR A 169 -2.51 13.56 27.37
C THR A 169 -3.60 14.41 28.00
N GLN A 170 -3.28 15.14 29.08
CA GLN A 170 -4.25 15.98 29.80
C GLN A 170 -4.81 17.13 28.95
N ASP A 171 -4.03 17.62 27.97
CA ASP A 171 -4.44 18.71 27.09
C ASP A 171 -5.23 18.19 25.89
N LYS A 172 -6.51 18.59 25.81
CA LYS A 172 -7.45 18.21 24.74
C LYS A 172 -6.97 18.63 23.35
N ALA A 173 -6.30 19.78 23.20
CA ALA A 173 -5.81 20.24 21.90
C ALA A 173 -4.64 19.37 21.42
N LYS A 174 -3.71 19.03 22.31
CA LYS A 174 -2.59 18.12 22.01
C LYS A 174 -3.09 16.70 21.73
N ALA A 175 -4.10 16.23 22.45
CA ALA A 175 -4.70 14.92 22.21
C ALA A 175 -5.35 14.83 20.81
N LYS A 176 -6.08 15.87 20.40
CA LYS A 176 -6.64 15.97 19.04
C LYS A 176 -5.56 15.98 17.97
N LEU A 177 -4.51 16.78 18.15
CA LEU A 177 -3.41 16.84 17.19
C LEU A 177 -2.72 15.47 17.06
N LYS A 178 -2.41 14.79 18.17
CA LYS A 178 -1.85 13.43 18.16
C LYS A 178 -2.75 12.44 17.41
N MET A 179 -4.07 12.48 17.67
CA MET A 179 -5.05 11.64 16.97
C MET A 179 -5.00 11.85 15.46
N ILE A 180 -4.98 13.11 15.03
CA ILE A 180 -4.93 13.48 13.60
C ILE A 180 -3.61 13.04 12.98
N THR A 181 -2.48 13.16 13.69
CA THR A 181 -1.20 12.63 13.24
C THR A 181 -1.25 11.11 13.06
N ILE A 182 -1.87 10.36 13.97
CA ILE A 182 -2.02 8.91 13.83
C ILE A 182 -2.90 8.56 12.63
N LEU A 183 -4.06 9.19 12.49
CA LEU A 183 -4.97 8.96 11.37
C LEU A 183 -4.30 9.34 10.04
N ALA A 184 -3.51 10.41 10.00
CA ALA A 184 -2.71 10.78 8.84
C ALA A 184 -1.68 9.69 8.50
N ASN A 185 -1.00 9.11 9.49
CA ASN A 185 -0.06 7.99 9.25
C ASN A 185 -0.72 6.74 8.69
N LEU A 186 -1.97 6.46 9.10
CA LEU A 186 -2.69 5.26 8.67
C LEU A 186 -3.36 5.45 7.31
N PHE A 187 -3.97 6.61 7.06
CA PHE A 187 -4.85 6.83 5.91
C PHE A 187 -4.29 7.81 4.86
N THR A 188 -3.20 8.53 5.15
CA THR A 188 -2.59 9.47 4.20
C THR A 188 -1.11 9.12 3.99
N ARG A 189 -0.81 8.43 2.88
CA ARG A 189 0.56 7.99 2.55
C ARG A 189 1.08 8.59 1.25
N GLU A 190 0.91 9.90 1.11
CA GLU A 190 1.48 10.65 -0.01
C GLU A 190 3.00 10.80 0.15
N ARG A 191 3.77 10.19 -0.75
CA ARG A 191 5.24 10.26 -0.72
C ARG A 191 5.71 11.68 -1.05
N LEU A 192 6.64 12.20 -0.26
CA LEU A 192 7.33 13.43 -0.59
C LEU A 192 8.33 13.20 -1.72
N PRO A 193 8.52 14.20 -2.61
CA PRO A 193 9.56 14.11 -3.64
C PRO A 193 10.95 13.94 -3.04
N HIS A 194 11.82 13.19 -3.75
CA HIS A 194 13.16 12.84 -3.26
C HIS A 194 14.10 14.01 -2.94
N TRP A 195 13.82 15.21 -3.45
CA TRP A 195 14.62 16.41 -3.16
C TRP A 195 14.28 17.06 -1.82
N PHE A 196 13.15 16.70 -1.18
CA PHE A 196 12.87 17.09 0.20
C PHE A 196 13.70 16.21 1.14
N GLN A 197 14.77 16.78 1.69
CA GLN A 197 15.62 16.10 2.66
C GLN A 197 15.45 16.80 4.00
N ILE A 198 15.14 16.03 5.05
CA ILE A 198 14.99 16.58 6.41
C ILE A 198 16.24 17.36 6.86
N ASP A 199 17.42 16.87 6.48
CA ASP A 199 18.71 17.42 6.89
C ASP A 199 19.11 18.67 6.07
N ASP A 200 18.49 18.90 4.91
CA ASP A 200 18.73 20.07 4.08
C ASP A 200 17.68 21.15 4.31
N LYS A 201 18.01 22.14 5.14
CA LYS A 201 17.14 23.29 5.44
C LYS A 201 16.83 24.15 4.21
N ASN A 202 17.60 24.05 3.13
CA ASN A 202 17.32 24.80 1.89
C ASN A 202 16.27 24.09 1.02
N SER A 203 15.97 22.82 1.31
CA SER A 203 15.01 22.03 0.52
C SER A 203 13.54 22.33 0.86
N TYR A 204 13.27 23.01 1.98
CA TYR A 204 11.91 23.34 2.43
C TYR A 204 11.82 24.69 3.16
N PRO A 205 10.63 25.33 3.22
CA PRO A 205 10.44 26.55 4.00
C PRO A 205 10.72 26.34 5.50
N SER A 206 11.58 27.17 6.09
CA SER A 206 12.09 27.03 7.46
C SER A 206 11.03 26.95 8.57
N GLU A 207 9.82 27.45 8.31
CA GLU A 207 8.76 27.59 9.32
C GLU A 207 7.90 26.33 9.54
N ALA A 208 8.17 25.21 8.84
CA ALA A 208 7.15 24.17 8.70
C ALA A 208 7.64 22.70 8.69
N ARG A 209 8.76 22.36 9.37
CA ARG A 209 9.28 20.98 9.37
C ARG A 209 8.23 19.93 9.76
N ASN A 210 7.50 20.14 10.85
CA ASN A 210 6.48 19.20 11.36
C ASN A 210 5.17 19.20 10.54
N LEU A 211 5.05 20.14 9.60
CA LEU A 211 3.87 20.31 8.76
C LEU A 211 4.11 19.80 7.34
N ILE A 212 5.38 19.56 6.97
CA ILE A 212 5.79 18.99 5.69
C ILE A 212 6.04 17.49 5.87
N PHE A 213 6.84 17.13 6.87
CA PHE A 213 7.24 15.75 7.12
C PHE A 213 6.28 15.12 8.12
N LEU A 214 5.58 14.07 7.69
CA LEU A 214 4.69 13.32 8.56
C LEU A 214 5.54 12.59 9.60
N THR A 215 5.37 12.98 10.86
CA THR A 215 5.99 12.30 11.99
C THR A 215 5.41 10.90 12.12
N GLY A 216 6.22 9.90 12.46
CA GLY A 216 5.74 8.53 12.68
C GLY A 216 4.76 8.38 13.83
N LEU A 217 4.32 7.15 14.08
CA LEU A 217 3.44 6.83 15.20
C LEU A 217 4.11 7.12 16.55
N PRO A 218 3.35 7.42 17.62
CA PRO A 218 3.88 7.44 18.98
C PRO A 218 4.50 6.08 19.34
N SER A 219 5.58 6.10 20.14
CA SER A 219 6.33 4.90 20.55
C SER A 219 5.45 3.80 21.15
N GLU A 220 4.37 4.18 21.84
CA GLU A 220 3.39 3.26 22.43
C GLU A 220 2.62 2.44 21.38
N MET A 221 2.37 3.04 20.21
CA MET A 221 1.66 2.39 19.09
C MET A 221 2.61 1.69 18.14
N GLU A 222 3.89 2.09 18.07
CA GLU A 222 4.91 1.42 17.26
C GLU A 222 5.09 -0.04 17.69
N GLY A 223 5.04 -0.34 18.99
CA GLY A 223 5.10 -1.72 19.50
C GLY A 223 3.93 -2.58 19.01
N LEU A 224 2.71 -2.06 19.07
CA LEU A 224 1.49 -2.75 18.61
C LEU A 224 1.48 -2.93 17.10
N LEU A 225 1.96 -1.94 16.35
CA LEU A 225 2.13 -2.06 14.90
C LEU A 225 3.10 -3.19 14.55
N LYS A 226 4.25 -3.25 15.25
CA LYS A 226 5.25 -4.28 15.02
C LYS A 226 4.67 -5.68 15.27
N GLU A 227 3.92 -5.84 16.36
CA GLU A 227 3.20 -7.09 16.66
C GLU A 227 2.27 -7.49 15.50
N TYR A 228 1.44 -6.56 15.02
CA TYR A 228 0.55 -6.81 13.88
C TYR A 228 1.31 -7.17 12.60
N ASN A 229 2.35 -6.41 12.25
CA ASN A 229 3.17 -6.65 11.06
C ASN A 229 3.86 -8.01 11.13
N ASP A 230 4.42 -8.37 12.30
CA ASP A 230 5.09 -9.66 12.50
C ASP A 230 4.12 -10.84 12.28
N VAL A 231 2.88 -10.73 12.77
CA VAL A 231 1.83 -11.73 12.55
C VAL A 231 1.46 -11.80 11.06
N ALA A 232 1.18 -10.66 10.43
CA ALA A 232 0.76 -10.60 9.03
C ALA A 232 1.84 -11.13 8.08
N VAL A 233 3.10 -10.73 8.26
CA VAL A 233 4.23 -11.20 7.45
C VAL A 233 4.44 -12.70 7.62
N ASN A 234 4.41 -13.21 8.85
CA ASN A 234 4.61 -14.65 9.13
C ASN A 234 3.50 -15.50 8.50
N LEU A 235 2.24 -15.08 8.63
CA LEU A 235 1.12 -15.75 7.97
C LEU A 235 1.28 -15.71 6.44
N TYR A 236 1.60 -14.53 5.89
CA TYR A 236 1.77 -14.36 4.44
C TYR A 236 2.86 -15.30 3.90
N GLN A 237 4.03 -15.33 4.53
CA GLN A 237 5.13 -16.23 4.16
C GLN A 237 4.71 -17.70 4.15
N LYS A 238 4.00 -18.17 5.18
CA LYS A 238 3.53 -19.56 5.27
C LYS A 238 2.54 -19.92 4.16
N PHE A 239 1.57 -19.05 3.89
CA PHE A 239 0.58 -19.28 2.84
C PHE A 239 1.20 -19.18 1.44
N MET A 240 2.09 -18.22 1.20
CA MET A 240 2.77 -18.10 -0.09
C MET A 240 3.75 -19.25 -0.33
N ALA A 241 4.43 -19.75 0.71
CA ALA A 241 5.24 -20.95 0.62
C ALA A 241 4.39 -22.16 0.20
N ALA A 242 3.19 -22.32 0.78
CA ALA A 242 2.23 -23.37 0.37
C ALA A 242 1.67 -23.19 -1.05
N SER A 243 1.88 -22.03 -1.69
CA SER A 243 1.53 -21.81 -3.09
C SER A 243 2.61 -22.24 -4.08
N SER A 244 3.83 -22.46 -3.61
CA SER A 244 4.95 -23.00 -4.40
C SER A 244 4.77 -24.51 -4.63
N SER A 245 5.31 -25.05 -5.72
CA SER A 245 5.33 -26.50 -5.96
C SER A 245 6.14 -27.24 -4.90
N ASP A 246 7.24 -26.62 -4.47
CA ASP A 246 8.25 -27.24 -3.61
C ASP A 246 8.08 -26.84 -2.14
N HIS A 247 6.99 -26.13 -1.82
CA HIS A 247 6.71 -25.55 -0.51
C HIS A 247 7.80 -24.57 0.00
N ASN A 248 8.73 -24.21 -0.89
CA ASN A 248 9.81 -23.26 -0.63
C ASN A 248 9.44 -21.91 -1.23
N LEU A 249 9.64 -20.88 -0.40
CA LEU A 249 9.35 -19.50 -0.77
C LEU A 249 10.45 -18.91 -1.65
N ILE A 250 11.70 -19.19 -1.30
CA ILE A 250 12.88 -18.69 -2.01
C ILE A 250 13.15 -19.61 -3.19
N ALA A 251 13.41 -19.04 -4.37
CA ALA A 251 13.78 -19.82 -5.53
C ALA A 251 15.15 -20.50 -5.32
N PRO A 252 15.38 -21.72 -5.86
CA PRO A 252 16.63 -22.46 -5.66
C PRO A 252 17.90 -21.65 -5.99
N GLU A 253 17.80 -20.73 -6.95
CA GLU A 253 18.88 -19.86 -7.40
C GLU A 253 19.34 -18.87 -6.32
N PHE A 254 18.43 -18.48 -5.43
CA PHE A 254 18.68 -17.53 -4.34
C PHE A 254 18.89 -18.21 -2.98
N ALA A 255 18.73 -19.54 -2.91
CA ALA A 255 18.85 -20.32 -1.67
C ALA A 255 20.29 -20.44 -1.13
N VAL A 256 21.30 -19.91 -1.84
CA VAL A 256 22.73 -20.06 -1.53
C VAL A 256 23.21 -19.16 -0.38
N GLY A 257 22.34 -18.30 0.18
CA GLY A 257 22.65 -17.49 1.37
C GLY A 257 21.57 -17.59 2.44
N ARG A 258 21.95 -17.44 3.72
CA ARG A 258 21.00 -17.13 4.80
C ARG A 258 20.42 -15.73 4.55
N GLN A 259 19.46 -15.62 3.64
CA GLN A 259 18.66 -14.41 3.52
C GLN A 259 17.60 -14.40 4.62
N GLU A 260 17.53 -13.29 5.35
CA GLU A 260 16.43 -13.04 6.26
C GLU A 260 15.15 -12.85 5.44
N THR A 261 14.23 -13.81 5.52
CA THR A 261 12.96 -13.80 4.76
C THR A 261 12.01 -12.69 5.22
N LYS A 262 12.25 -12.06 6.38
CA LYS A 262 11.35 -11.08 7.00
C LYS A 262 11.03 -9.89 6.10
N ASN A 263 11.99 -9.43 5.30
CA ASN A 263 11.83 -8.25 4.44
C ASN A 263 11.55 -8.58 2.97
N LEU A 264 11.41 -9.88 2.63
CA LEU A 264 11.30 -10.38 1.25
C LEU A 264 10.14 -9.75 0.45
N PHE A 265 9.06 -9.38 1.14
CA PHE A 265 7.85 -8.81 0.54
C PHE A 265 7.62 -7.34 0.89
N VAL A 266 8.43 -6.77 1.79
CA VAL A 266 8.26 -5.40 2.28
C VAL A 266 9.02 -4.41 1.38
N ASN A 267 10.16 -4.85 0.85
CA ASN A 267 11.00 -4.04 -0.02
C ASN A 267 10.70 -4.34 -1.49
N ASP A 268 10.57 -3.28 -2.30
CA ASP A 268 10.56 -3.39 -3.76
C ASP A 268 11.98 -3.67 -4.25
N GLU A 269 12.44 -4.91 -4.12
CA GLU A 269 13.69 -5.35 -4.70
C GLU A 269 13.57 -5.43 -6.23
N LEU A 270 14.63 -5.04 -6.94
CA LEU A 270 14.69 -5.07 -8.41
C LEU A 270 14.52 -6.48 -8.98
N VAL A 271 14.90 -7.50 -8.21
CA VAL A 271 14.75 -8.91 -8.53
C VAL A 271 14.14 -9.57 -7.31
N SER A 272 12.96 -10.15 -7.45
CA SER A 272 12.31 -10.86 -6.34
C SER A 272 13.00 -12.21 -6.13
N PRO A 273 13.49 -12.54 -4.92
CA PRO A 273 14.11 -13.84 -4.62
C PRO A 273 13.10 -15.01 -4.51
N VAL A 274 11.82 -14.75 -4.82
CA VAL A 274 10.70 -15.69 -4.63
C VAL A 274 10.64 -16.69 -5.79
N PHE A 275 10.03 -17.85 -5.55
CA PHE A 275 9.84 -18.92 -6.54
C PHE A 275 9.28 -18.42 -7.89
N GLU A 276 9.62 -19.14 -8.97
CA GLU A 276 9.26 -18.77 -10.33
C GLU A 276 7.73 -18.72 -10.54
N GLY A 277 7.27 -17.64 -11.18
CA GLY A 277 5.84 -17.42 -11.43
C GLY A 277 5.07 -16.79 -10.28
N TYR A 278 5.75 -16.39 -9.19
CA TYR A 278 5.15 -15.56 -8.15
C TYR A 278 4.83 -14.16 -8.69
N SER A 279 3.57 -13.76 -8.57
CA SER A 279 3.17 -12.37 -8.86
C SER A 279 3.43 -11.50 -7.62
N HIS A 280 4.42 -10.63 -7.69
CA HIS A 280 4.60 -9.60 -6.67
C HIS A 280 3.56 -8.48 -6.85
N ASP A 281 2.71 -8.29 -5.85
CA ASP A 281 1.85 -7.11 -5.72
C ASP A 281 1.91 -6.61 -4.28
N SER A 282 2.38 -5.39 -4.09
CA SER A 282 2.48 -4.75 -2.78
C SER A 282 1.12 -4.64 -2.06
N SER A 283 0.01 -4.64 -2.81
CA SER A 283 -1.35 -4.56 -2.25
C SER A 283 -1.79 -5.85 -1.55
N PHE A 284 -1.12 -6.98 -1.79
CA PHE A 284 -1.45 -8.25 -1.14
C PHE A 284 -1.02 -8.27 0.33
N MET A 285 0.03 -7.56 0.72
CA MET A 285 0.49 -7.62 2.10
C MET A 285 -0.07 -6.42 2.88
N PRO A 286 -1.04 -6.61 3.79
CA PRO A 286 -1.70 -5.51 4.46
C PRO A 286 -0.88 -5.01 5.67
N VAL A 287 0.35 -4.55 5.43
CA VAL A 287 1.28 -4.06 6.47
C VAL A 287 1.76 -2.66 6.18
N ILE A 288 2.11 -1.92 7.24
CA ILE A 288 2.69 -0.58 7.13
C ILE A 288 4.11 -0.61 7.66
N ASP A 289 5.07 -0.33 6.77
CA ASP A 289 6.43 0.00 7.16
C ASP A 289 6.62 1.54 7.19
N PHE A 290 6.96 2.07 8.37
CA PHE A 290 7.27 3.50 8.59
C PHE A 290 8.76 3.84 8.39
N ASP A 291 9.64 2.85 8.26
CA ASP A 291 11.05 3.06 7.88
C ASP A 291 11.35 2.61 6.46
N GLN A 292 10.37 2.79 5.56
CA GLN A 292 10.54 2.43 4.15
C GLN A 292 11.75 3.18 3.55
N ARG A 293 12.62 2.43 2.87
CA ARG A 293 13.80 2.95 2.19
C ARG A 293 13.72 2.73 0.70
N ASP A 294 14.24 3.71 -0.03
CA ASP A 294 14.45 3.62 -1.47
C ASP A 294 15.54 2.58 -1.78
N HIS A 295 15.67 2.17 -3.04
CA HIS A 295 16.66 1.21 -3.53
C HIS A 295 18.13 1.62 -3.26
N ARG A 296 18.35 2.88 -2.82
CA ARG A 296 19.64 3.44 -2.39
C ARG A 296 19.83 3.48 -0.87
N GLY A 297 18.92 2.90 -0.10
CA GLY A 297 18.93 2.91 1.38
C GLY A 297 18.47 4.22 2.03
N ARG A 298 18.02 5.20 1.24
CA ARG A 298 17.52 6.50 1.72
C ARG A 298 16.10 6.36 2.26
N LYS A 299 15.81 6.94 3.43
CA LYS A 299 14.47 6.95 4.00
C LYS A 299 13.48 7.71 3.11
N ILE A 300 12.33 7.10 2.87
CA ILE A 300 11.19 7.72 2.19
C ILE A 300 10.38 8.50 3.21
N TRP A 301 10.10 9.76 2.91
CA TRP A 301 9.29 10.62 3.76
C TRP A 301 7.88 10.78 3.18
N TYR A 302 6.90 10.94 4.06
CA TYR A 302 5.50 11.16 3.69
C TYR A 302 5.07 12.58 4.05
N ASN A 303 4.10 13.08 3.28
CA ASN A 303 3.60 14.44 3.35
C ASN A 303 2.61 14.60 4.52
N ALA A 304 2.85 15.56 5.42
CA ALA A 304 1.99 15.83 6.58
C ALA A 304 0.79 16.73 6.26
N PHE A 305 0.36 16.82 5.00
CA PHE A 305 -0.67 17.75 4.55
C PHE A 305 -1.96 17.72 5.37
N ALA A 306 -2.40 16.55 5.83
CA ALA A 306 -3.60 16.40 6.63
C ALA A 306 -3.45 17.11 7.99
N VAL A 307 -2.29 16.95 8.63
CA VAL A 307 -1.93 17.64 9.87
C VAL A 307 -1.78 19.14 9.61
N ALA A 308 -1.13 19.52 8.51
CA ALA A 308 -0.93 20.93 8.15
C ALA A 308 -2.23 21.66 7.84
N PHE A 309 -3.17 20.99 7.18
CA PHE A 309 -4.51 21.52 6.93
C PHE A 309 -5.26 21.71 8.24
N TYR A 310 -5.20 20.76 9.18
CA TYR A 310 -5.82 20.90 10.49
C TYR A 310 -5.26 22.07 11.31
N VAL A 311 -3.95 22.32 11.24
CA VAL A 311 -3.30 23.38 12.03
C VAL A 311 -3.49 24.77 11.43
N HIS A 312 -3.55 24.89 10.10
CA HIS A 312 -3.55 26.19 9.42
C HIS A 312 -4.83 26.55 8.69
N GLU A 313 -5.67 25.57 8.37
CA GLU A 313 -6.91 25.72 7.60
C GLU A 313 -6.72 26.49 6.28
N SER A 314 -5.51 26.42 5.71
CA SER A 314 -5.11 27.28 4.59
C SER A 314 -4.78 26.46 3.35
N ARG A 315 -5.62 26.63 2.32
CA ARG A 315 -5.40 26.07 0.98
C ARG A 315 -4.08 26.54 0.36
N GLN A 316 -3.73 27.81 0.55
CA GLN A 316 -2.53 28.39 -0.03
C GLN A 316 -1.27 27.74 0.55
N LYS A 317 -1.26 27.44 1.86
CA LYS A 317 -0.15 26.73 2.51
C LYS A 317 -0.03 25.29 2.02
N LEU A 318 -1.12 24.60 1.70
CA LEU A 318 -1.04 23.26 1.10
C LEU A 318 -0.34 23.27 -0.27
N LEU A 319 -0.56 24.33 -1.05
CA LEU A 319 0.09 24.51 -2.35
C LEU A 319 1.57 24.91 -2.20
N THR A 320 1.87 25.90 -1.36
CA THR A 320 3.22 26.48 -1.27
C THR A 320 4.17 25.66 -0.41
N VAL A 321 3.68 25.11 0.71
CA VAL A 321 4.45 24.37 1.71
C VAL A 321 4.43 22.87 1.42
N ASN A 322 3.24 22.27 1.31
CA ASN A 322 3.08 20.82 1.10
C ASN A 322 3.15 20.41 -0.37
N ARG A 323 3.26 21.36 -1.31
CA ARG A 323 3.39 21.15 -2.76
C ARG A 323 2.31 20.25 -3.36
N ILE A 324 1.11 20.26 -2.77
CA ILE A 324 -0.02 19.51 -3.30
C ILE A 324 -0.60 20.26 -4.50
N ARG A 325 -0.75 19.54 -5.62
CA ARG A 325 -1.40 20.07 -6.82
C ARG A 325 -2.85 20.40 -6.53
N VAL A 326 -3.32 21.54 -7.03
CA VAL A 326 -4.69 21.99 -6.85
C VAL A 326 -5.72 20.95 -7.32
N SER A 327 -5.42 20.22 -8.41
CA SER A 327 -6.28 19.17 -8.95
C SER A 327 -6.46 17.96 -8.02
N LEU A 328 -5.49 17.67 -7.15
CA LEU A 328 -5.52 16.53 -6.23
C LEU A 328 -6.00 16.91 -4.82
N MET A 329 -5.92 18.19 -4.48
CA MET A 329 -6.15 18.68 -3.12
C MET A 329 -7.54 18.33 -2.59
N TRP A 330 -8.58 18.44 -3.43
CA TRP A 330 -9.94 18.09 -3.02
C TRP A 330 -10.04 16.59 -2.69
N TYR A 331 -9.53 15.71 -3.55
CA TYR A 331 -9.58 14.26 -3.34
C TYR A 331 -8.84 13.85 -2.07
N LEU A 332 -7.60 14.35 -1.88
CA LEU A 332 -6.80 14.02 -0.71
C LEU A 332 -7.44 14.47 0.61
N LEU A 333 -8.02 15.68 0.63
CA LEU A 333 -8.71 16.17 1.82
C LEU A 333 -10.04 15.47 2.05
N HIS A 334 -10.81 15.24 0.98
CA HIS A 334 -12.08 14.52 1.05
C HIS A 334 -11.87 13.10 1.59
N ASP A 335 -10.92 12.35 1.03
CA ASP A 335 -10.61 10.99 1.47
C ASP A 335 -10.14 10.96 2.93
N PHE A 336 -9.32 11.93 3.33
CA PHE A 336 -8.92 12.06 4.74
C PHE A 336 -10.11 12.38 5.66
N ILE A 337 -10.96 13.34 5.29
CA ILE A 337 -12.13 13.74 6.10
C ILE A 337 -13.10 12.57 6.24
N VAL A 338 -13.40 11.86 5.16
CA VAL A 338 -14.27 10.67 5.19
C VAL A 338 -13.67 9.61 6.12
N SER A 339 -12.38 9.30 5.98
CA SER A 339 -11.70 8.31 6.83
C SER A 339 -11.72 8.70 8.31
N THR A 340 -11.49 9.98 8.62
CA THR A 340 -11.49 10.48 10.00
C THR A 340 -12.89 10.54 10.61
N PHE A 341 -13.90 10.96 9.84
CA PHE A 341 -15.29 11.02 10.29
C PHE A 341 -15.83 9.63 10.64
N PHE A 342 -15.64 8.64 9.76
CA PHE A 342 -15.99 7.24 10.03
C PHE A 342 -15.23 6.65 11.22
N SER A 343 -13.97 7.05 11.41
CA SER A 343 -13.13 6.55 12.51
C SER A 343 -13.47 7.18 13.87
N LEU A 344 -14.02 8.40 13.89
CA LEU A 344 -14.29 9.16 15.12
C LEU A 344 -15.77 9.17 15.53
N GLY A 345 -16.68 8.65 14.70
CA GLY A 345 -18.11 8.52 15.04
C GLY A 345 -18.77 9.85 15.39
N LEU A 346 -18.38 10.93 14.70
CA LEU A 346 -19.13 12.19 14.68
C LEU A 346 -20.17 12.16 13.56
#